data_AF-H2YTB7-F1
#
_entry.id   AF-H2YTB7-F1
#
_cell.length_a   1.000
_cell.length_b   1.000
_cell.length_c   1.000
_cell.angle_alpha   90.00
_cell.angle_beta   90.00
_cell.angle_gamma   90.00
#
_symmetry.space_group_name_H-M   'P 1'
#
loop_
_entity.id
_entity.type
_entity.pdbx_description
1 polymer ?
#
loop_
_entity_poly.entity_id
_entity_poly.type
_entity_poly.pdbx_seq_one_letter_code
_entity_poly.pdbx_strand_id
1 'polypeptide(L)'
;MQKLNDAIIVQGGPISQLNFKSNKPTSLKGWSNVKSKGCFFVEENKDLVGHTYQLELPFASNVYCEVQASALVGTPDSWTSTVDVGMIVFRKSGEKDDLVFMTEWVDGQKSFWSGDLRSGSYLIVPYTSGCRLTPRVHNDEDLPLTRTDYNDQIQLTKPFCETLLDIFELCDLDGNGRLSREEFNWFHIRTTDEEVDDDAWKVVLENVDTTDGEMTRKGFEQLHLMQAQEAESSP
;
A
#
# COMPACT_ATOMS: atom_id res chain seq x y z
N MET A 1 -15.28 -11.25 36.49
CA MET A 1 -13.98 -11.89 36.14
C MET A 1 -14.27 -13.08 35.24
N GLN A 2 -14.24 -12.86 33.92
CA GLN A 2 -14.52 -13.88 32.92
C GLN A 2 -13.19 -14.23 32.24
N LYS A 3 -12.81 -15.50 32.32
CA LYS A 3 -11.50 -16.01 31.91
C LYS A 3 -11.39 -15.99 30.38
N LEU A 4 -10.36 -15.32 29.86
CA LEU A 4 -9.84 -15.57 28.50
C LEU A 4 -9.35 -17.02 28.45
N ASN A 5 -9.98 -17.85 27.64
CA ASN A 5 -9.43 -19.12 27.18
C ASN A 5 -9.79 -19.24 25.71
N ASP A 6 -8.80 -18.96 24.85
CA ASP A 6 -8.41 -19.79 23.70
C ASP A 6 -7.33 -19.03 22.92
N ALA A 7 -6.12 -18.97 23.49
CA ALA A 7 -4.94 -18.56 22.75
C ALA A 7 -4.44 -19.77 21.93
N ILE A 8 -4.46 -19.66 20.61
CA ILE A 8 -3.78 -20.61 19.74
C ILE A 8 -2.28 -20.31 19.84
N ILE A 9 -1.56 -21.12 20.63
CA ILE A 9 -0.10 -21.05 20.72
C ILE A 9 0.48 -21.91 19.60
N VAL A 10 0.98 -21.27 18.54
CA VAL A 10 1.78 -21.95 17.51
C VAL A 10 3.21 -22.09 18.05
N GLN A 11 3.54 -23.23 18.64
CA GLN A 11 4.93 -23.56 18.99
C GLN A 11 5.66 -24.07 17.75
N GLY A 12 6.38 -23.17 17.07
CA GLY A 12 7.38 -23.56 16.09
C GLY A 12 8.59 -24.20 16.79
N GLY A 13 8.94 -25.42 16.41
CA GLY A 13 10.16 -26.08 16.88
C GLY A 13 11.43 -25.33 16.42
N PRO A 14 12.58 -25.54 17.08
CA PRO A 14 13.83 -24.89 16.68
C PRO A 14 14.20 -25.27 15.24
N ILE A 15 14.29 -24.25 14.38
CA ILE A 15 14.75 -24.37 12.98
C ILE A 15 16.26 -24.55 13.01
N SER A 16 16.73 -25.72 13.42
CA SER A 16 18.12 -26.11 13.23
C SER A 16 18.16 -27.51 12.61
N GLN A 17 18.66 -27.54 11.37
CA GLN A 17 19.06 -28.75 10.61
C GLN A 17 18.01 -29.49 9.77
N LEU A 18 17.13 -28.77 9.08
CA LEU A 18 16.54 -29.29 7.83
C LEU A 18 17.19 -28.56 6.65
N ASN A 19 17.95 -29.31 5.83
CA ASN A 19 18.45 -28.85 4.53
C ASN A 19 17.25 -28.69 3.58
N PHE A 20 16.47 -27.62 3.76
CA PHE A 20 15.43 -27.26 2.82
C PHE A 20 16.08 -26.61 1.60
N LYS A 21 16.00 -27.29 0.46
CA LYS A 21 16.29 -26.64 -0.82
C LYS A 21 15.21 -25.60 -1.07
N SER A 22 15.62 -24.36 -1.25
CA SER A 22 14.71 -23.28 -1.67
C SER A 22 13.97 -23.67 -2.94
N ASN A 23 12.63 -23.56 -2.93
CA ASN A 23 11.78 -23.77 -4.10
C ASN A 23 11.71 -22.55 -5.03
N LYS A 24 12.71 -21.65 -4.95
CA LYS A 24 12.76 -20.46 -5.80
C LYS A 24 12.95 -20.87 -7.26
N PRO A 25 12.11 -20.39 -8.20
CA PRO A 25 12.30 -20.63 -9.61
C PRO A 25 13.66 -20.11 -10.09
N THR A 26 14.38 -20.89 -10.88
CA THR A 26 15.68 -20.50 -11.46
C THR A 26 15.54 -19.44 -12.55
N SER A 27 14.36 -19.34 -13.17
CA SER A 27 14.01 -18.31 -14.14
C SER A 27 12.50 -18.05 -14.12
N LEU A 28 12.12 -16.78 -14.24
CA LEU A 28 10.73 -16.33 -14.42
C LEU A 28 10.41 -16.04 -15.89
N LYS A 29 11.28 -16.41 -16.84
CA LYS A 29 11.05 -16.18 -18.26
C LYS A 29 9.82 -16.97 -18.72
N GLY A 30 8.85 -16.27 -19.31
CA GLY A 30 7.59 -16.87 -19.80
C GLY A 30 6.50 -16.99 -18.74
N TRP A 31 6.74 -16.54 -17.51
CA TRP A 31 5.71 -16.44 -16.48
C TRP A 31 4.89 -15.17 -16.70
N SER A 32 3.60 -15.24 -16.39
CA SER A 32 2.76 -14.04 -16.26
C SER A 32 3.09 -13.35 -14.95
N ASN A 33 3.27 -12.03 -14.96
CA ASN A 33 3.68 -11.27 -13.80
C ASN A 33 2.68 -10.15 -13.54
N VAL A 34 2.30 -10.00 -12.27
CA VAL A 34 1.54 -8.86 -11.76
C VAL A 34 2.27 -8.37 -10.52
N LYS A 35 2.27 -7.07 -10.31
CA LYS A 35 2.86 -6.42 -9.14
C LYS A 35 1.83 -5.44 -8.57
N SER A 36 1.82 -5.33 -7.26
CA SER A 36 1.09 -4.31 -6.54
C SER A 36 1.98 -3.76 -5.43
N LYS A 37 1.65 -2.57 -4.96
CA LYS A 37 2.21 -1.90 -3.80
C LYS A 37 1.11 -1.71 -2.75
N GLY A 38 1.56 -1.35 -1.56
CA GLY A 38 0.74 -0.81 -0.49
C GLY A 38 1.61 -0.47 0.71
N CYS A 39 0.97 -0.06 1.79
CA CYS A 39 1.63 0.36 3.01
C CYS A 39 0.92 -0.16 4.26
N PHE A 40 1.66 -0.12 5.36
CA PHE A 40 1.13 -0.33 6.71
C PHE A 40 1.02 1.02 7.42
N PHE A 41 -0.07 1.19 8.16
CA PHE A 41 -0.38 2.37 8.96
C PHE A 41 -0.47 1.97 10.42
N VAL A 42 0.08 2.82 11.29
CA VAL A 42 -0.08 2.69 12.74
C VAL A 42 -1.20 3.65 13.13
N GLU A 43 -2.32 3.10 13.55
CA GLU A 43 -3.46 3.87 14.04
C GLU A 43 -3.18 4.44 15.45
N GLU A 44 -4.00 5.38 15.91
CA GLU A 44 -3.82 6.01 17.24
C GLU A 44 -3.84 5.01 18.39
N ASN A 45 -4.65 3.95 18.26
CA ASN A 45 -4.73 2.84 19.22
C ASN A 45 -3.54 1.86 19.13
N LYS A 46 -2.57 2.15 18.25
CA LYS A 46 -1.39 1.33 17.91
C LYS A 46 -1.70 0.04 17.15
N ASP A 47 -2.92 -0.10 16.65
CA ASP A 47 -3.23 -1.18 15.72
C ASP A 47 -2.52 -0.93 14.39
N LEU A 48 -2.13 -2.02 13.75
CA LEU A 48 -1.54 -2.00 12.44
C LEU A 48 -2.62 -2.29 11.39
N VAL A 49 -2.88 -1.32 10.53
CA VAL A 49 -3.77 -1.48 9.39
C VAL A 49 -2.93 -1.56 8.12
N GLY A 50 -3.31 -2.44 7.19
CA GLY A 50 -2.59 -2.63 5.95
C GLY A 50 -3.51 -3.03 4.81
N HIS A 51 -2.99 -2.91 3.61
CA HIS A 51 -3.70 -3.31 2.39
C HIS A 51 -3.82 -4.83 2.30
N THR A 52 -4.91 -5.29 1.72
CA THR A 52 -5.10 -6.70 1.32
C THR A 52 -5.36 -6.78 -0.17
N TYR A 53 -5.06 -7.93 -0.77
CA TYR A 53 -5.10 -8.10 -2.21
C TYR A 53 -5.87 -9.36 -2.57
N GLN A 54 -6.50 -9.35 -3.74
CA GLN A 54 -7.20 -10.51 -4.28
C GLN A 54 -6.43 -11.05 -5.49
N LEU A 55 -6.15 -12.35 -5.46
CA LEU A 55 -5.55 -13.08 -6.58
C LEU A 55 -6.60 -14.04 -7.16
N GLU A 56 -6.92 -13.85 -8.43
CA GLU A 56 -7.81 -14.73 -9.19
C GLU A 56 -7.01 -15.64 -10.11
N LEU A 57 -7.15 -16.95 -9.92
CA LEU A 57 -6.53 -17.95 -10.77
C LEU A 57 -7.61 -18.66 -11.61
N PRO A 58 -7.70 -18.39 -12.93
CA PRO A 58 -8.69 -19.04 -13.78
C PRO A 58 -8.43 -20.54 -13.98
N PHE A 59 -7.17 -20.98 -13.83
CA PHE A 59 -6.75 -22.37 -13.93
C PHE A 59 -5.71 -22.70 -12.85
N ALA A 60 -5.56 -23.99 -12.55
CA ALA A 60 -4.50 -24.44 -11.66
C ALA A 60 -3.13 -24.04 -12.23
N SER A 61 -2.32 -23.39 -11.41
CA SER A 61 -1.11 -22.69 -11.84
C SER A 61 0.03 -22.92 -10.87
N ASN A 62 1.25 -22.97 -11.39
CA ASN A 62 2.45 -22.82 -10.57
C ASN A 62 2.64 -21.33 -10.30
N VAL A 63 2.74 -20.95 -9.04
CA VAL A 63 2.73 -19.56 -8.58
C VAL A 63 3.97 -19.27 -7.75
N TYR A 64 4.61 -18.13 -8.03
CA TYR A 64 5.69 -17.56 -7.24
C TYR A 64 5.21 -16.22 -6.70
N CYS A 65 5.10 -16.11 -5.38
CA CYS A 65 4.71 -14.89 -4.69
C CYS A 65 5.91 -14.32 -3.93
N GLU A 66 6.14 -13.03 -4.06
CA GLU A 66 7.22 -12.31 -3.38
C GLU A 66 6.67 -11.03 -2.76
N VAL A 67 7.10 -10.71 -1.54
CA VAL A 67 6.83 -9.46 -0.86
C VAL A 67 8.14 -8.90 -0.31
N GLN A 68 8.29 -7.58 -0.39
CA GLN A 68 9.45 -6.86 0.13
C GLN A 68 9.04 -5.46 0.58
N ALA A 69 9.72 -4.95 1.60
CA ALA A 69 9.60 -3.56 1.97
C ALA A 69 10.29 -2.69 0.90
N SER A 70 9.67 -1.57 0.53
CA SER A 70 10.23 -0.61 -0.43
C SER A 70 10.24 0.79 0.16
N ALA A 71 11.37 1.49 -0.02
CA ALA A 71 11.51 2.92 0.30
C ALA A 71 10.73 3.79 -0.71
N LEU A 72 10.30 4.96 -0.26
CA LEU A 72 9.82 6.02 -1.15
C LEU A 72 11.00 6.60 -1.92
N VAL A 73 10.73 7.12 -3.12
CA VAL A 73 11.77 7.73 -3.97
C VAL A 73 12.43 8.88 -3.21
N GLY A 74 13.77 8.89 -3.16
CA GLY A 74 14.52 9.93 -2.46
C GLY A 74 14.65 9.74 -0.95
N THR A 75 13.99 8.74 -0.35
CA THR A 75 14.25 8.38 1.06
C THR A 75 15.48 7.47 1.17
N PRO A 76 16.34 7.64 2.19
CA PRO A 76 17.49 6.76 2.38
C PRO A 76 17.01 5.30 2.57
N ASP A 77 17.64 4.36 1.85
CA ASP A 77 17.35 2.91 1.94
C ASP A 77 17.32 2.36 3.38
N SER A 78 17.95 3.06 4.33
CA SER A 78 18.04 2.64 5.74
C SER A 78 16.70 2.62 6.48
N TRP A 79 15.68 3.33 6.02
CA TRP A 79 14.38 3.38 6.73
C TRP A 79 13.56 2.11 6.50
N THR A 80 13.59 1.53 5.29
CA THR A 80 12.78 0.35 4.96
C THR A 80 13.56 -0.95 5.01
N SER A 81 14.91 -0.92 5.00
CA SER A 81 15.76 -2.12 5.11
C SER A 81 15.68 -2.83 6.47
N THR A 82 14.80 -2.37 7.36
CA THR A 82 14.67 -2.83 8.73
C THR A 82 13.28 -3.37 9.06
N VAL A 83 12.29 -3.21 8.18
CA VAL A 83 10.92 -3.70 8.42
C VAL A 83 10.82 -5.11 7.87
N ASP A 84 10.56 -6.08 8.74
CA ASP A 84 10.23 -7.43 8.30
C ASP A 84 8.86 -7.42 7.62
N VAL A 85 8.74 -8.08 6.48
CA VAL A 85 7.47 -8.24 5.80
C VAL A 85 7.30 -9.68 5.36
N GLY A 86 6.10 -10.22 5.56
CA GLY A 86 5.68 -11.51 5.05
C GLY A 86 4.28 -11.39 4.44
N MET A 87 3.77 -12.49 3.90
CA MET A 87 2.37 -12.56 3.47
C MET A 87 1.73 -13.85 3.95
N ILE A 88 0.44 -13.77 4.27
CA ILE A 88 -0.43 -14.90 4.53
C ILE A 88 -1.42 -14.99 3.37
N VAL A 89 -1.59 -16.18 2.81
CA VAL A 89 -2.52 -16.38 1.70
C VAL A 89 -3.61 -17.35 2.12
N PHE A 90 -4.85 -16.91 1.95
CA PHE A 90 -6.04 -17.70 2.16
C PHE A 90 -6.73 -17.98 0.84
N ARG A 91 -7.39 -19.12 0.72
CA ARG A 91 -8.30 -19.43 -0.38
C ARG A 91 -9.71 -19.09 0.06
N LYS A 92 -10.43 -18.30 -0.74
CA LYS A 92 -11.83 -17.99 -0.46
C LYS A 92 -12.70 -19.22 -0.69
N SER A 93 -13.45 -19.63 0.33
CA SER A 93 -14.32 -20.82 0.26
C SER A 93 -15.75 -20.59 0.79
N GLY A 94 -16.16 -19.33 0.95
CA GLY A 94 -17.54 -18.91 1.20
C GLY A 94 -17.92 -18.84 2.69
N GLU A 95 -17.72 -19.91 3.46
CA GLU A 95 -18.02 -19.91 4.91
C GLU A 95 -16.84 -19.43 5.76
N LYS A 96 -15.63 -19.87 5.43
CA LYS A 96 -14.40 -19.48 6.13
C LYS A 96 -13.21 -19.67 5.21
N ASP A 97 -12.40 -18.63 5.04
CA ASP A 97 -11.24 -18.71 4.17
C ASP A 97 -10.19 -19.70 4.72
N ASP A 98 -9.69 -20.56 3.83
CA ASP A 98 -8.75 -21.63 4.18
C ASP A 98 -7.32 -21.12 4.05
N LEU A 99 -6.53 -21.20 5.14
CA LEU A 99 -5.11 -20.87 5.07
C LEU A 99 -4.39 -21.81 4.10
N VAL A 100 -3.74 -21.23 3.08
CA VAL A 100 -3.00 -21.97 2.07
C VAL A 100 -1.52 -22.02 2.43
N PHE A 101 -0.92 -20.85 2.63
CA PHE A 101 0.48 -20.74 3.02
C PHE A 101 0.77 -19.40 3.70
N MET A 102 1.92 -19.35 4.36
CA MET A 102 2.60 -18.12 4.74
C MET A 102 3.93 -18.08 4.00
N THR A 103 4.49 -16.91 3.73
CA THR A 103 5.86 -16.82 3.20
C THR A 103 6.84 -17.54 4.13
N GLU A 104 7.56 -18.51 3.58
CA GLU A 104 8.44 -19.40 4.34
C GLU A 104 9.92 -19.02 4.21
N TRP A 105 10.27 -18.37 3.10
CA TRP A 105 11.66 -18.15 2.69
C TRP A 105 12.00 -16.68 2.66
N VAL A 106 13.20 -16.35 3.15
CA VAL A 106 13.80 -15.02 3.03
C VAL A 106 15.03 -15.10 2.13
N ASP A 107 15.05 -14.30 1.07
CA ASP A 107 16.21 -14.09 0.20
C ASP A 107 16.56 -12.59 0.20
N GLY A 108 17.59 -12.23 0.97
CA GLY A 108 17.91 -10.83 1.24
C GLY A 108 16.80 -10.14 2.03
N GLN A 109 16.15 -9.14 1.42
CA GLN A 109 15.02 -8.38 2.00
C GLN A 109 13.65 -8.85 1.48
N LYS A 110 13.61 -9.97 0.76
CA LYS A 110 12.42 -10.48 0.10
C LYS A 110 11.93 -11.73 0.81
N SER A 111 10.67 -11.74 1.19
CA SER A 111 9.97 -12.93 1.65
C SER A 111 9.18 -13.53 0.50
N PHE A 112 9.28 -14.84 0.29
CA PHE A 112 8.63 -15.48 -0.85
C PHE A 112 8.06 -16.87 -0.56
N TRP A 113 7.20 -17.31 -1.47
CA TRP A 113 6.64 -18.65 -1.55
C TRP A 113 6.54 -19.09 -3.01
N SER A 114 6.65 -20.40 -3.26
CA SER A 114 6.57 -21.00 -4.58
C SER A 114 5.88 -22.36 -4.51
N GLY A 115 4.87 -22.59 -5.35
CA GLY A 115 4.15 -23.86 -5.37
C GLY A 115 2.93 -23.86 -6.30
N ASP A 116 2.21 -24.98 -6.33
CA ASP A 116 1.02 -25.14 -7.16
C ASP A 116 -0.24 -24.68 -6.41
N LEU A 117 -1.00 -23.80 -7.04
CA LEU A 117 -2.32 -23.37 -6.60
C LEU A 117 -3.40 -23.88 -7.56
N ARG A 118 -4.57 -24.24 -7.01
CA ARG A 118 -5.74 -24.60 -7.82
C ARG A 118 -6.38 -23.35 -8.39
N SER A 119 -7.29 -23.51 -9.35
CA SER A 119 -8.15 -22.40 -9.77
C SER A 119 -9.03 -21.91 -8.61
N GLY A 120 -9.27 -20.60 -8.58
CA GLY A 120 -10.13 -19.95 -7.59
C GLY A 120 -9.61 -18.58 -7.16
N SER A 121 -10.30 -18.03 -6.15
CA SER A 121 -10.03 -16.73 -5.56
C SER A 121 -9.22 -16.88 -4.27
N TYR A 122 -8.22 -16.03 -4.11
CA TYR A 122 -7.30 -16.02 -2.99
C TYR A 122 -7.23 -14.62 -2.37
N LEU A 123 -7.23 -14.57 -1.04
CA LEU A 123 -6.96 -13.35 -0.27
C LEU A 123 -5.49 -13.36 0.16
N ILE A 124 -4.76 -12.32 -0.19
CA ILE A 124 -3.37 -12.11 0.20
C ILE A 124 -3.35 -11.01 1.27
N VAL A 125 -2.82 -11.34 2.43
CA VAL A 125 -2.68 -10.44 3.57
C VAL A 125 -1.19 -10.28 3.88
N PRO A 126 -0.54 -9.21 3.39
CA PRO A 126 0.78 -8.84 3.86
C PRO A 126 0.75 -8.52 5.36
N TYR A 127 1.82 -8.86 6.04
CA TYR A 127 1.99 -8.53 7.44
C TYR A 127 3.43 -8.14 7.73
N THR A 128 3.62 -7.40 8.81
CA THR A 128 4.91 -7.17 9.45
C THR A 128 4.76 -7.50 10.93
N SER A 129 5.84 -7.89 11.61
CA SER A 129 5.83 -8.02 13.06
C SER A 129 5.49 -6.71 13.78
N GLY A 130 5.59 -5.57 13.09
CA GLY A 130 5.29 -4.25 13.64
C GLY A 130 6.24 -3.80 14.75
N CYS A 131 7.26 -4.59 15.09
CA CYS A 131 8.10 -4.39 16.27
C CYS A 131 8.92 -3.09 16.24
N ARG A 132 9.01 -2.44 15.08
CA ARG A 132 9.76 -1.20 14.86
C ARG A 132 8.86 -0.02 14.48
N LEU A 133 7.56 -0.24 14.41
CA LEU A 133 6.60 0.79 14.03
C LEU A 133 6.15 1.53 15.29
N THR A 134 6.43 2.83 15.34
CA THR A 134 6.03 3.71 16.42
C THR A 134 5.29 4.91 15.84
N PRO A 135 4.23 5.41 16.50
CA PRO A 135 3.63 6.67 16.13
C PRO A 135 4.70 7.76 16.04
N ARG A 136 4.64 8.60 15.01
CA ARG A 136 5.55 9.75 14.91
C ARG A 136 5.23 10.74 16.02
N VAL A 137 6.27 11.22 16.70
CA VAL A 137 6.17 12.38 17.59
C VAL A 137 6.49 13.60 16.74
N HIS A 138 5.46 14.39 16.40
CA HIS A 138 5.64 15.60 15.62
C HIS A 138 6.24 16.70 16.49
N ASN A 139 7.39 17.23 16.07
CA ASN A 139 8.03 18.40 16.67
C ASN A 139 8.48 19.40 15.58
N ASP A 140 7.86 19.32 14.39
CA ASP A 140 8.29 20.12 13.26
C ASP A 140 7.63 21.50 13.29
N GLU A 141 8.30 22.49 12.69
CA GLU A 141 7.73 23.82 12.49
C GLU A 141 6.68 23.78 11.37
N ASP A 142 5.57 24.49 11.55
CA ASP A 142 4.55 24.66 10.52
C ASP A 142 5.15 25.39 9.32
N LEU A 143 5.13 24.75 8.15
CA LEU A 143 5.56 25.33 6.89
C LEU A 143 4.35 25.79 6.06
N PRO A 144 4.44 26.94 5.38
CA PRO A 144 3.37 27.38 4.48
C PRO A 144 3.23 26.41 3.30
N LEU A 145 1.99 25.96 3.06
CA LEU A 145 1.65 25.09 1.93
C LEU A 145 1.53 25.86 0.61
N THR A 146 1.23 27.16 0.70
CA THR A 146 1.04 28.06 -0.43
C THR A 146 2.03 29.22 -0.42
N ARG A 147 2.20 29.83 -1.58
CA ARG A 147 2.93 31.09 -1.78
C ARG A 147 2.24 31.90 -2.87
N THR A 148 2.47 33.21 -2.84
CA THR A 148 2.05 34.10 -3.91
C THR A 148 3.20 34.30 -4.89
N ASP A 149 2.93 34.20 -6.19
CA ASP A 149 3.90 34.50 -7.23
C ASP A 149 3.99 36.00 -7.57
N TYR A 150 4.79 36.35 -8.59
CA TYR A 150 4.97 37.75 -9.01
C TYR A 150 3.71 38.40 -9.62
N ASN A 151 2.66 37.61 -9.91
CA ASN A 151 1.40 38.05 -10.48
C ASN A 151 0.25 38.05 -9.46
N ASP A 152 0.58 37.99 -8.16
CA ASP A 152 -0.39 37.86 -7.06
C ASP A 152 -1.25 36.58 -7.13
N GLN A 153 -0.77 35.53 -7.81
CA GLN A 153 -1.47 34.25 -7.89
C GLN A 153 -0.97 33.28 -6.82
N ILE A 154 -1.91 32.58 -6.18
CA ILE A 154 -1.62 31.49 -5.25
C ILE A 154 -1.03 30.33 -6.04
N GLN A 155 0.10 29.83 -5.55
CA GLN A 155 0.81 28.66 -6.02
C GLN A 155 1.14 27.76 -4.83
N LEU A 156 1.26 26.45 -5.07
CA LEU A 156 1.78 25.55 -4.05
C LEU A 156 3.28 25.81 -3.82
N THR A 157 3.75 25.61 -2.59
CA THR A 157 5.18 25.65 -2.30
C THR A 157 5.88 24.39 -2.83
N LYS A 158 7.16 24.52 -3.19
CA LYS A 158 7.94 23.39 -3.72
C LYS A 158 7.97 22.19 -2.76
N PRO A 159 8.20 22.37 -1.44
CA PRO A 159 8.16 21.25 -0.49
C PRO A 159 6.79 20.57 -0.45
N PHE A 160 5.70 21.33 -0.59
CA PHE A 160 4.36 20.75 -0.63
C PHE A 160 4.12 19.94 -1.91
N CYS A 161 4.55 20.42 -3.08
CA CYS A 161 4.52 19.62 -4.32
C CYS A 161 5.32 18.32 -4.18
N GLU A 162 6.51 18.37 -3.59
CA GLU A 162 7.34 17.18 -3.33
C GLU A 162 6.61 16.19 -2.39
N THR A 163 5.90 16.71 -1.37
CA THR A 163 5.10 15.88 -0.46
C THR A 163 3.87 15.28 -1.15
N LEU A 164 3.19 16.04 -2.00
CA LEU A 164 2.06 15.54 -2.80
C LEU A 164 2.50 14.43 -3.75
N LEU A 165 3.72 14.52 -4.29
CA LEU A 165 4.30 13.44 -5.09
C LEU A 165 4.52 12.17 -4.27
N ASP A 166 5.06 12.29 -3.05
CA ASP A 166 5.23 11.14 -2.16
C ASP A 166 3.88 10.49 -1.81
N ILE A 167 2.86 11.30 -1.51
CA ILE A 167 1.49 10.83 -1.25
C ILE A 167 0.92 10.13 -2.49
N PHE A 168 1.06 10.74 -3.66
CA PHE A 168 0.62 10.14 -4.92
C PHE A 168 1.26 8.77 -5.14
N GLU A 169 2.57 8.65 -4.93
CA GLU A 169 3.29 7.39 -5.09
C GLU A 169 2.90 6.34 -4.04
N LEU A 170 2.42 6.75 -2.86
CA LEU A 170 1.86 5.84 -1.87
C LEU A 170 0.48 5.31 -2.29
N CYS A 171 -0.32 6.15 -2.94
CA CYS A 171 -1.69 5.82 -3.36
C CYS A 171 -1.75 5.08 -4.71
N ASP A 172 -0.76 5.25 -5.60
CA ASP A 172 -0.59 4.49 -6.84
C ASP A 172 -0.14 3.04 -6.51
N LEU A 173 -1.13 2.18 -6.27
CA LEU A 173 -0.96 0.81 -5.79
C LEU A 173 -0.55 -0.13 -6.93
N ASP A 174 -1.05 0.07 -8.14
CA ASP A 174 -0.65 -0.73 -9.30
C ASP A 174 0.67 -0.24 -9.94
N GLY A 175 1.08 0.99 -9.63
CA GLY A 175 2.32 1.60 -10.11
C GLY A 175 2.24 2.08 -11.56
N ASN A 176 1.04 2.34 -12.08
CA ASN A 176 0.82 2.75 -13.46
C ASN A 176 1.05 4.25 -13.69
N GLY A 177 1.28 5.02 -12.61
CA GLY A 177 1.55 6.46 -12.64
C GLY A 177 0.30 7.35 -12.68
N ARG A 178 -0.88 6.78 -12.46
CA ARG A 178 -2.19 7.43 -12.35
C ARG A 178 -2.90 6.94 -11.10
N LEU A 179 -3.96 7.64 -10.69
CA LEU A 179 -4.84 7.20 -9.61
C LEU A 179 -6.19 6.83 -10.20
N SER A 180 -6.52 5.56 -10.07
CA SER A 180 -7.87 5.05 -10.24
C SER A 180 -8.81 5.63 -9.18
N ARG A 181 -10.11 5.38 -9.37
CA ARG A 181 -11.16 5.81 -8.43
C ARG A 181 -10.90 5.26 -7.03
N GLU A 182 -10.56 3.98 -6.95
CA GLU A 182 -10.34 3.24 -5.72
C GLU A 182 -9.09 3.75 -5.01
N GLU A 183 -8.00 4.00 -5.74
CA GLU A 183 -6.76 4.54 -5.19
C GLU A 183 -6.94 5.97 -4.66
N PHE A 184 -7.69 6.81 -5.37
CA PHE A 184 -8.04 8.13 -4.87
C PHE A 184 -8.98 8.07 -3.66
N ASN A 185 -9.90 7.10 -3.63
CA ASN A 185 -10.79 6.91 -2.48
C ASN A 185 -10.01 6.60 -1.20
N TRP A 186 -8.96 5.77 -1.32
CA TRP A 186 -8.08 5.48 -0.18
C TRP A 186 -7.41 6.74 0.37
N PHE A 187 -6.90 7.60 -0.50
CA PHE A 187 -6.37 8.90 -0.09
C PHE A 187 -7.43 9.73 0.65
N HIS A 188 -8.65 9.78 0.11
CA HIS A 188 -9.72 10.60 0.67
C HIS A 188 -10.18 10.10 2.04
N ILE A 189 -10.46 8.80 2.19
CA ILE A 189 -10.83 8.20 3.48
C ILE A 189 -9.74 8.49 4.52
N ARG A 190 -8.46 8.39 4.13
CA ARG A 190 -7.34 8.63 5.06
C ARG A 190 -7.17 10.08 5.47
N THR A 191 -7.73 11.03 4.74
CA THR A 191 -7.58 12.46 5.01
C THR A 191 -8.85 13.11 5.54
N THR A 192 -10.01 12.51 5.31
CA THR A 192 -11.34 13.08 5.63
C THR A 192 -12.24 12.15 6.44
N ASP A 193 -11.89 10.85 6.54
CA ASP A 193 -12.76 9.80 7.10
C ASP A 193 -14.07 9.58 6.31
N GLU A 194 -14.11 10.06 5.06
CA GLU A 194 -15.27 9.94 4.16
C GLU A 194 -14.90 9.20 2.87
N GLU A 195 -15.86 8.46 2.31
CA GLU A 195 -15.76 7.94 0.94
C GLU A 195 -16.10 9.07 -0.02
N VAL A 196 -15.34 9.19 -1.09
CA VAL A 196 -15.74 10.02 -2.23
C VAL A 196 -16.98 9.36 -2.83
N ASP A 197 -17.92 10.13 -3.38
CA ASP A 197 -19.02 9.59 -4.17
C ASP A 197 -18.72 9.67 -5.68
N ASP A 198 -19.49 8.96 -6.51
CA ASP A 198 -19.24 8.89 -7.96
C ASP A 198 -19.45 10.23 -8.68
N ASP A 199 -20.36 11.07 -8.17
CA ASP A 199 -20.63 12.39 -8.74
C ASP A 199 -19.47 13.35 -8.42
N ALA A 200 -18.99 13.35 -7.19
CA ALA A 200 -17.82 14.10 -6.75
C ALA A 200 -16.57 13.68 -7.53
N TRP A 201 -16.35 12.38 -7.72
CA TRP A 201 -15.23 11.89 -8.53
C TRP A 201 -15.31 12.38 -9.97
N LYS A 202 -16.50 12.30 -10.58
CA LYS A 202 -16.68 12.77 -11.95
C LYS A 202 -16.39 14.26 -12.09
N VAL A 203 -16.86 15.08 -11.15
CA VAL A 203 -16.57 16.51 -11.12
C VAL A 203 -15.06 16.75 -11.01
N VAL A 204 -14.36 16.00 -10.14
CA VAL A 204 -12.90 16.10 -10.01
C VAL A 204 -12.22 15.81 -11.35
N LEU A 205 -12.57 14.69 -12.01
CA LEU A 205 -11.96 14.30 -13.29
C LEU A 205 -12.19 15.30 -14.43
N GLU A 206 -13.32 16.03 -14.42
CA GLU A 206 -13.63 17.06 -15.43
C GLU A 206 -12.77 18.33 -15.26
N ASN A 207 -12.21 18.56 -14.06
CA ASN A 207 -11.50 19.79 -13.72
C ASN A 207 -9.97 19.65 -13.65
N VAL A 208 -9.44 18.43 -13.66
CA VAL A 208 -8.01 18.16 -13.52
C VAL A 208 -7.45 17.36 -14.68
N ASP A 209 -6.12 17.30 -14.77
CA ASP A 209 -5.39 16.49 -15.75
C ASP A 209 -5.61 14.99 -15.52
N THR A 210 -6.19 14.31 -16.52
CA THR A 210 -6.57 12.90 -16.46
C THR A 210 -6.13 12.17 -17.73
N THR A 211 -6.03 10.84 -17.65
CA THR A 211 -5.75 9.97 -18.80
C THR A 211 -6.49 8.66 -18.58
N ASP A 212 -7.24 8.22 -19.59
CA ASP A 212 -8.04 6.98 -19.54
C ASP A 212 -9.01 6.88 -18.35
N GLY A 213 -9.52 8.03 -17.87
CA GLY A 213 -10.43 8.10 -16.73
C GLY A 213 -9.76 8.03 -15.35
N GLU A 214 -8.42 8.06 -15.32
CA GLU A 214 -7.62 8.08 -14.09
C GLU A 214 -6.90 9.42 -13.94
N MET A 215 -6.69 9.85 -12.69
CA MET A 215 -6.04 11.13 -12.39
C MET A 215 -4.53 11.04 -12.55
N THR A 216 -3.90 12.00 -13.23
CA THR A 216 -2.44 12.03 -13.33
C THR A 216 -1.79 12.70 -12.12
N ARG A 217 -0.47 12.56 -11.95
CA ARG A 217 0.31 13.31 -10.94
C ARG A 217 0.04 14.81 -11.00
N LYS A 218 0.02 15.36 -12.21
CA LYS A 218 -0.27 16.78 -12.45
C LYS A 218 -1.71 17.12 -12.07
N GLY A 219 -2.66 16.24 -12.35
CA GLY A 219 -4.06 16.40 -11.94
C GLY A 219 -4.21 16.44 -10.42
N PHE A 220 -3.47 15.59 -9.72
CA PHE A 220 -3.45 15.57 -8.25
C PHE A 220 -2.89 16.87 -7.66
N GLU A 221 -1.81 17.41 -8.21
CA GLU A 221 -1.30 18.73 -7.80
C GLU A 221 -2.29 19.86 -8.12
N GLN A 222 -2.94 19.82 -9.29
CA GLN A 222 -3.95 20.80 -9.69
C GLN A 222 -5.14 20.80 -8.74
N LEU A 223 -5.63 19.63 -8.32
CA LEU A 223 -6.71 19.50 -7.35
C LEU A 223 -6.39 20.26 -6.05
N HIS A 224 -5.20 20.05 -5.50
CA HIS A 224 -4.79 20.70 -4.25
C HIS A 224 -4.56 22.21 -4.43
N LEU A 225 -4.10 22.64 -5.61
CA LEU A 225 -4.00 24.06 -5.93
C LEU A 225 -5.38 24.73 -6.00
N MET A 226 -6.36 24.07 -6.61
CA MET A 226 -7.74 24.57 -6.68
C MET A 226 -8.34 24.71 -5.27
N GLN A 227 -8.19 23.69 -4.42
CA GLN A 227 -8.65 23.74 -3.03
C GLN A 227 -8.00 24.89 -2.24
N ALA A 228 -6.69 25.11 -2.43
CA ALA A 228 -5.98 26.22 -1.79
C ALA A 228 -6.48 27.60 -2.26
N GLN A 229 -6.79 27.74 -3.55
CA GLN A 229 -7.34 28.98 -4.11
C GLN A 229 -8.78 29.25 -3.62
N GLU A 230 -9.59 28.20 -3.49
CA GLU A 230 -10.96 28.29 -2.97
C GLU A 230 -10.98 28.69 -1.48
N ALA A 231 -10.09 28.14 -0.67
CA ALA A 231 -9.98 28.44 0.75
C ALA A 231 -9.65 29.92 1.01
N GLU A 232 -8.76 30.53 0.22
CA GLU A 232 -8.42 31.96 0.32
C GLU A 232 -9.51 32.88 -0.23
N SER A 233 -10.36 32.38 -1.14
CA SER A 233 -11.50 33.14 -1.69
C SER A 233 -12.74 33.13 -0.79
N SER A 234 -12.76 32.25 0.23
CA SER A 234 -13.85 32.12 1.19
C SER A 234 -13.67 33.15 2.32
N PRO A 235 -14.62 34.09 2.53
CA PRO A 235 -14.50 35.20 3.49
C PRO A 235 -14.39 34.78 4.97
#